data_AF-A0A2V6CTC8-F1
#
_entry.id   AF-A0A2V6CTC8-F1
#
_cell.length_a   1.000
_cell.length_b   1.000
_cell.length_c   1.000
_cell.angle_alpha   90.00
_cell.angle_beta   90.00
_cell.angle_gamma   90.00
#
_symmetry.space_group_name_H-M   'P 1'
#
loop_
_entity.id
_entity.type
_entity.pdbx_description
1 polymer ?
#
loop_
_entity_poly.entity_id
_entity_poly.type
_entity_poly.pdbx_seq_one_letter_code
_entity_poly.pdbx_strand_id
1 'polypeptide(L)'
;MEVGDTVQLLSPGGQYRRFDVAALARSGVGAIDLTRIYCHARLAQILLRKPYAASMIIYKLRDVDRAPALAQHFETLFQHDAASWQEREESTLQLFRTLQISAAITVSLVILLAGFGIFNVLTMTVLSKIKEIAILRSMGYRRIDIGAIFLWQGALVATLGSLIGCAMGAVLTWGVSKIPIHLRGLLSTDYFVVAWDWRHYLWATLLAMISVFIASYVPAWRAAQLPPVTTLRGSSV
;
A
#
# COMPACT_ATOMS: atom_id res chain seq x y z
N MET A 1 -8.30 5.55 38.04
CA MET A 1 -9.65 6.07 37.75
C MET A 1 -10.49 4.90 37.34
N GLU A 2 -11.43 4.57 38.19
CA GLU A 2 -12.45 3.56 37.96
C GLU A 2 -13.81 4.24 37.79
N VAL A 3 -14.77 3.49 37.27
CA VAL A 3 -16.14 3.97 37.17
C VAL A 3 -16.69 4.14 38.59
N GLY A 4 -17.23 5.32 38.90
CA GLY A 4 -17.69 5.69 40.24
C GLY A 4 -16.71 6.55 41.04
N ASP A 5 -15.46 6.73 40.59
CA ASP A 5 -14.54 7.67 41.22
C ASP A 5 -15.03 9.12 41.07
N THR A 6 -14.85 9.94 42.10
CA THR A 6 -15.09 11.38 42.02
C THR A 6 -13.82 12.13 41.61
N VAL A 7 -13.91 12.96 40.58
CA VAL A 7 -12.83 13.76 40.02
C VAL A 7 -13.11 15.25 40.16
N GLN A 8 -12.06 16.04 40.40
CA GLN A 8 -12.17 17.49 40.45
C GLN A 8 -11.65 18.10 39.15
N LEU A 9 -12.52 18.85 38.46
CA LEU A 9 -12.16 19.61 37.27
C LEU A 9 -12.01 21.08 37.64
N LEU A 10 -10.90 21.68 37.20
CA LEU A 10 -10.65 23.11 37.29
C LEU A 10 -11.30 23.82 36.09
N SER A 11 -12.32 24.64 36.35
CA SER A 11 -12.89 25.52 35.33
C SER A 11 -11.88 26.61 34.93
N PRO A 12 -11.92 27.13 33.69
CA PRO A 12 -11.13 28.30 33.27
C PRO A 12 -11.29 29.52 34.19
N GLY A 13 -12.40 29.60 34.93
CA GLY A 13 -12.66 30.64 35.92
C GLY A 13 -12.04 30.40 37.31
N GLY A 14 -11.15 29.42 37.47
CA GLY A 14 -10.45 29.12 38.72
C GLY A 14 -11.25 28.32 39.76
N GLN A 15 -12.47 27.89 39.41
CA GLN A 15 -13.34 27.15 40.32
C GLN A 15 -13.18 25.63 40.14
N TYR A 16 -12.98 24.92 41.24
CA TYR A 16 -13.01 23.45 41.26
C TYR A 16 -14.44 22.95 41.39
N ARG A 17 -14.85 22.04 40.51
CA ARG A 17 -16.11 21.29 40.63
C ARG A 17 -15.85 19.79 40.65
N ARG A 18 -16.61 19.09 41.49
CA ARG A 18 -16.60 17.63 41.59
C ARG A 18 -17.56 17.02 40.58
N PHE A 19 -17.11 15.94 39.94
CA PHE A 19 -17.88 15.14 39.00
C PHE A 19 -17.59 13.66 39.25
N ASP A 20 -18.58 12.80 39.04
CA ASP A 20 -18.39 11.36 39.15
C ASP A 20 -18.10 10.75 37.77
N VAL A 21 -17.20 9.77 37.73
CA VAL A 21 -16.82 9.07 36.50
C VAL A 21 -17.92 8.08 36.12
N ALA A 22 -18.75 8.45 35.15
CA ALA A 22 -19.84 7.58 34.68
C ALA A 22 -19.37 6.39 33.83
N ALA A 23 -18.31 6.57 33.03
CA ALA A 23 -17.77 5.53 32.16
C ALA A 23 -16.33 5.85 31.74
N LEU A 24 -15.58 4.79 31.37
CA LEU A 24 -14.27 4.89 30.76
C LEU A 24 -14.36 4.47 29.30
N ALA A 25 -13.95 5.34 28.39
CA ALA A 25 -13.87 5.04 26.96
C ALA A 25 -12.40 4.98 26.53
N ARG A 26 -12.06 3.99 25.69
CA ARG A 26 -10.75 3.88 25.06
C ARG A 26 -10.95 3.91 23.55
N SER A 27 -10.44 4.96 22.91
CA SER A 27 -10.40 5.08 21.45
C SER A 27 -9.23 4.30 20.86
N GLY A 28 -8.24 3.98 21.69
CA GLY A 28 -6.99 3.38 21.27
C GLY A 28 -5.96 4.38 20.76
N VAL A 29 -6.33 5.63 20.51
CA VAL A 29 -5.34 6.65 20.17
C VAL A 29 -4.90 7.30 21.47
N GLY A 30 -3.65 7.03 21.90
CA GLY A 30 -3.15 7.51 23.20
C GLY A 30 -3.27 9.03 23.39
N ALA A 31 -3.09 9.80 22.32
CA ALA A 31 -3.30 11.25 22.34
C ALA A 31 -4.75 11.65 22.65
N ILE A 32 -5.74 10.87 22.20
CA ILE A 32 -7.16 11.11 22.48
C ILE A 32 -7.50 10.65 23.91
N ASP A 33 -7.06 9.45 24.27
CA ASP A 33 -7.41 8.81 25.54
C ASP A 33 -6.80 9.53 26.75
N LEU A 34 -5.65 10.20 26.59
CA LEU A 34 -4.99 10.95 27.67
C LEU A 34 -5.46 12.41 27.78
N THR A 35 -6.12 12.98 26.77
CA THR A 35 -6.38 14.43 26.71
C THR A 35 -7.86 14.81 26.67
N ARG A 36 -8.77 13.86 26.40
CA ARG A 36 -10.20 14.16 26.21
C ARG A 36 -11.07 13.64 27.34
N ILE A 37 -11.99 14.49 27.78
CA ILE A 37 -13.07 14.17 28.71
C ILE A 37 -14.39 14.45 28.00
N TYR A 38 -15.35 13.54 28.12
CA TYR A 38 -16.67 13.67 27.52
C TYR A 38 -17.71 13.96 28.60
N CYS A 39 -18.57 14.95 28.36
CA CYS A 39 -19.70 15.27 29.23
C CYS A 39 -20.84 15.86 28.40
N HIS A 40 -22.02 16.03 29.01
CA HIS A 40 -23.14 16.67 28.34
C HIS A 40 -22.80 18.10 27.92
N ALA A 41 -23.18 18.47 26.69
CA ALA A 41 -22.88 19.79 26.11
C ALA A 41 -23.31 20.96 26.99
N ARG A 42 -24.49 20.86 27.63
CA ARG A 42 -25.00 21.90 28.54
C ARG A 42 -24.08 22.10 29.76
N LEU A 43 -23.56 21.01 30.32
CA LEU A 43 -22.63 21.05 31.46
C LEU A 43 -21.30 21.68 31.03
N ALA A 44 -20.78 21.30 29.86
CA ALA A 44 -19.57 21.91 29.29
C ALA A 44 -19.74 23.42 29.07
N GLN A 45 -20.89 23.87 28.53
CA GLN A 45 -21.19 25.29 28.31
C GLN A 45 -21.21 26.09 29.61
N ILE A 46 -21.80 25.54 30.67
CA ILE A 46 -21.81 26.16 32.01
C ILE A 46 -20.38 26.21 32.58
N LEU A 47 -19.63 25.11 32.48
CA LEU A 47 -18.28 24.99 33.02
C LEU A 47 -17.28 25.94 32.33
N LEU A 48 -17.44 26.12 31.02
CA LEU A 48 -16.61 26.99 30.17
C LEU A 48 -17.11 28.44 30.11
N ARG A 49 -18.19 28.78 30.82
CA ARG A 49 -18.84 30.12 30.80
C ARG A 49 -19.22 30.60 29.39
N LYS A 50 -19.65 29.68 28.52
CA LYS A 50 -20.10 29.97 27.16
C LYS A 50 -21.55 29.51 26.96
N PRO A 51 -22.53 30.20 27.56
CA PRO A 51 -23.94 29.84 27.42
C PRO A 51 -24.38 29.98 25.97
N TYR A 52 -25.08 28.98 25.43
CA TYR A 52 -25.63 28.94 24.06
C TYR A 52 -24.61 28.92 22.90
N ALA A 53 -23.31 28.93 23.17
CA ALA A 53 -22.29 28.82 22.12
C ALA A 53 -21.77 27.39 22.01
N ALA A 54 -21.48 26.96 20.78
CA ALA A 54 -20.72 25.75 20.48
C ALA A 54 -19.42 26.17 19.80
N SER A 55 -18.28 25.67 20.29
CA SER A 55 -17.00 25.92 19.64
C SER A 55 -16.87 25.19 18.31
N MET A 56 -17.58 24.06 18.15
CA MET A 56 -17.53 23.22 16.97
C MET A 56 -18.81 22.39 16.86
N ILE A 57 -19.36 22.32 15.65
CA ILE A 57 -20.49 21.45 15.32
C ILE A 57 -19.96 20.37 14.39
N ILE A 58 -20.14 19.10 14.77
CA ILE A 58 -19.69 17.97 13.97
C ILE A 58 -20.91 17.39 13.27
N TYR A 59 -20.91 17.46 11.93
CA TYR A 59 -21.93 16.84 11.11
C TYR A 59 -21.43 15.48 10.61
N LYS A 60 -22.13 14.40 10.97
CA LYS A 60 -21.76 13.05 10.56
C LYS A 60 -22.41 12.70 9.22
N LEU A 61 -21.61 12.48 8.20
CA LEU A 61 -22.07 12.03 6.90
C LEU A 61 -22.17 10.49 6.85
N ARG A 62 -23.11 9.98 6.05
CA ARG A 62 -23.16 8.55 5.68
C ARG A 62 -22.18 8.23 4.55
N ASP A 63 -22.05 9.14 3.59
CA ASP A 63 -21.08 9.08 2.49
C ASP A 63 -19.91 10.01 2.80
N VAL A 64 -18.76 9.42 3.08
CA VAL A 64 -17.56 10.09 3.60
C VAL A 64 -16.85 10.90 2.50
N ASP A 65 -17.03 10.51 1.23
CA ASP A 65 -16.37 11.12 0.07
C ASP A 65 -17.02 12.46 -0.32
N ARG A 66 -18.27 12.68 0.10
CA ARG A 66 -18.99 13.94 -0.12
C ARG A 66 -18.58 15.07 0.83
N ALA A 67 -17.78 14.78 1.85
CA ALA A 67 -17.43 15.74 2.89
C ALA A 67 -16.79 17.04 2.35
N PRO A 68 -15.87 17.03 1.37
CA PRO A 68 -15.30 18.27 0.83
C PRO A 68 -16.33 19.15 0.10
N ALA A 69 -17.17 18.54 -0.74
CA ALA A 69 -18.22 19.25 -1.46
C ALA A 69 -19.27 19.85 -0.50
N LEU A 70 -19.63 19.11 0.55
CA LEU A 70 -20.58 19.59 1.55
C LEU A 70 -19.97 20.68 2.45
N ALA A 71 -18.67 20.59 2.76
CA ALA A 71 -17.96 21.62 3.52
C ALA A 71 -18.00 22.96 2.77
N GLN A 72 -17.65 22.98 1.48
CA GLN A 72 -17.75 24.18 0.63
C GLN A 72 -19.19 24.73 0.56
N HIS A 73 -20.18 23.85 0.46
CA HIS A 73 -21.58 24.26 0.45
C HIS A 73 -22.01 24.89 1.78
N PHE A 74 -21.57 24.32 2.92
CA PHE A 74 -21.85 24.87 4.25
C PHE A 74 -21.12 26.18 4.51
N GLU A 75 -19.89 26.33 4.03
CA GLU A 75 -19.14 27.59 4.11
C GLU A 75 -19.90 28.71 3.39
N THR A 76 -20.45 28.41 2.21
CA THR A 76 -21.26 29.36 1.44
C THR A 76 -22.59 29.68 2.12
N LEU A 77 -23.29 28.66 2.63
CA LEU A 77 -24.63 28.80 3.23
C LEU A 77 -24.60 29.52 4.58
N PHE A 78 -23.65 29.14 5.44
CA PHE A 78 -23.56 29.63 6.82
C PHE A 78 -22.59 30.80 6.99
N GLN A 79 -21.82 31.15 5.94
CA GLN A 79 -20.81 32.22 5.98
C GLN A 79 -19.83 32.04 7.16
N HIS A 80 -19.45 30.78 7.40
CA HIS A 80 -18.60 30.39 8.52
C HIS A 80 -17.71 29.21 8.10
N ASP A 81 -16.51 29.13 8.69
CA ASP A 81 -15.55 28.07 8.38
C ASP A 81 -16.18 26.68 8.56
N ALA A 82 -16.21 25.93 7.48
CA ALA A 82 -16.61 24.53 7.45
C ALA A 82 -15.47 23.73 6.83
N ALA A 83 -14.80 22.92 7.65
CA ALA A 83 -13.73 22.05 7.20
C ALA A 83 -14.23 20.60 7.09
N SER A 84 -13.85 19.94 6.01
CA SER A 84 -14.03 18.50 5.83
C SER A 84 -13.11 17.71 6.78
N TRP A 85 -13.43 16.43 7.00
CA TRP A 85 -12.53 15.59 7.80
C TRP A 85 -11.18 15.38 7.10
N GLN A 86 -11.15 15.41 5.76
CA GLN A 86 -9.94 15.30 4.96
C GLN A 86 -9.00 16.50 5.17
N GLU A 87 -9.53 17.72 5.21
CA GLU A 87 -8.73 18.92 5.50
C GLU A 87 -8.27 18.94 6.95
N ARG A 88 -9.15 18.54 7.88
CA ARG A 88 -8.81 18.50 9.30
C ARG A 88 -7.68 17.53 9.61
N GLU A 89 -7.71 16.35 8.98
CA GLU A 89 -6.72 15.29 9.15
C GLU A 89 -5.72 15.24 7.98
N GLU A 90 -5.53 16.37 7.30
CA GLU A 90 -4.68 16.44 6.10
C GLU A 90 -3.26 15.95 6.39
N SER A 91 -2.68 16.34 7.53
CA SER A 91 -1.33 15.89 7.94
C SER A 91 -1.25 14.37 8.06
N THR A 92 -2.24 13.75 8.69
CA THR A 92 -2.35 12.29 8.83
C THR A 92 -2.52 11.62 7.46
N LEU A 93 -3.40 12.14 6.61
CA LEU A 93 -3.63 11.62 5.26
C LEU A 93 -2.40 11.76 4.34
N GLN A 94 -1.68 12.89 4.44
CA GLN A 94 -0.44 13.13 3.71
C GLN A 94 0.65 12.13 4.11
N LEU A 95 0.77 11.80 5.41
CA LEU A 95 1.71 10.76 5.87
C LEU A 95 1.39 9.40 5.25
N PHE A 96 0.13 8.97 5.28
CA PHE A 96 -0.28 7.71 4.66
C PHE A 96 -0.05 7.71 3.14
N ARG A 97 -0.39 8.81 2.45
CA ARG A 97 -0.13 8.95 1.01
C ARG A 97 1.36 8.90 0.69
N THR A 98 2.19 9.53 1.51
CA THR A 98 3.66 9.52 1.33
C THR A 98 4.23 8.13 1.51
N LEU A 99 3.78 7.39 2.54
CA LEU A 99 4.16 5.99 2.75
C LEU A 99 3.72 5.10 1.58
N GLN A 100 2.51 5.29 1.06
CA GLN A 100 2.02 4.54 -0.10
C GLN A 100 2.87 4.82 -1.36
N ILE A 101 3.19 6.08 -1.64
CA ILE A 101 4.03 6.46 -2.78
C ILE A 101 5.45 5.89 -2.62
N SER A 102 6.03 6.01 -1.42
CA SER A 102 7.35 5.46 -1.12
C SER A 102 7.39 3.95 -1.35
N ALA A 103 6.40 3.21 -0.83
CA ALA A 103 6.28 1.77 -1.05
C ALA A 103 6.12 1.43 -2.54
N ALA A 104 5.30 2.19 -3.29
CA ALA A 104 5.12 1.99 -4.72
C ALA A 104 6.43 2.17 -5.51
N ILE A 105 7.24 3.18 -5.17
CA ILE A 105 8.56 3.40 -5.76
C ILE A 105 9.49 2.22 -5.46
N THR A 106 9.57 1.78 -4.20
CA THR A 106 10.40 0.64 -3.79
C THR A 106 10.02 -0.64 -4.54
N VAL A 107 8.72 -0.96 -4.59
CA VAL A 107 8.21 -2.13 -5.31
C VAL A 107 8.54 -2.05 -6.80
N SER A 108 8.38 -0.87 -7.41
CA SER A 108 8.71 -0.67 -8.82
C SER A 108 10.21 -0.91 -9.10
N LEU A 109 11.08 -0.43 -8.21
CA LEU A 109 12.52 -0.65 -8.32
C LEU A 109 12.90 -2.13 -8.17
N VAL A 110 12.27 -2.84 -7.23
CA VAL A 110 12.48 -4.29 -7.05
C VAL A 110 12.04 -5.06 -8.29
N ILE A 111 10.90 -4.71 -8.89
CA ILE A 111 10.42 -5.33 -10.13
C ILE A 111 11.40 -5.06 -11.29
N LEU A 112 11.94 -3.84 -11.38
CA LEU A 112 12.95 -3.49 -12.38
C LEU A 112 14.22 -4.35 -12.22
N LEU A 113 14.75 -4.45 -10.99
CA LEU A 113 15.93 -5.26 -10.67
C LEU A 113 15.71 -6.75 -10.99
N ALA A 114 14.53 -7.28 -10.64
CA ALA A 114 14.16 -8.65 -10.96
C ALA A 114 14.07 -8.88 -12.48
N GLY A 115 13.51 -7.92 -13.22
CA GLY A 115 13.44 -7.95 -14.69
C GLY A 115 14.83 -8.02 -15.33
N PHE A 116 15.80 -7.24 -14.84
CA PHE A 116 17.20 -7.32 -15.29
C PHE A 116 17.84 -8.68 -15.00
N GLY A 117 17.53 -9.29 -13.85
CA GLY A 117 17.98 -10.64 -13.53
C GLY A 117 17.50 -11.67 -14.56
N ILE A 118 16.22 -11.62 -14.90
CA ILE A 118 15.61 -12.51 -15.91
C ILE A 118 16.22 -12.27 -17.29
N PHE A 119 16.37 -11.00 -17.68
CA PHE A 119 17.04 -10.63 -18.93
C PHE A 119 18.44 -11.25 -19.04
N ASN A 120 19.23 -11.19 -17.97
CA ASN A 120 20.58 -11.74 -17.94
C ASN A 120 20.58 -13.27 -18.07
N VAL A 121 19.72 -13.95 -17.29
CA VAL A 121 19.60 -15.42 -17.34
C VAL A 121 19.15 -15.91 -18.72
N LEU A 122 18.15 -15.27 -19.33
CA LEU A 122 17.68 -15.64 -20.67
C LEU A 122 18.75 -15.39 -21.74
N THR A 123 19.45 -14.26 -21.65
CA THR A 123 20.57 -13.95 -22.56
C THR A 123 21.67 -15.00 -22.46
N MET A 124 22.06 -15.37 -21.23
CA MET A 124 23.05 -16.41 -20.99
C MET A 124 22.58 -17.78 -21.51
N THR A 125 21.29 -18.10 -21.32
CA THR A 125 20.70 -19.34 -21.83
C THR A 125 20.78 -19.40 -23.35
N VAL A 126 20.42 -18.32 -24.05
CA VAL A 126 20.54 -18.21 -25.52
C VAL A 126 21.99 -18.43 -25.96
N LEU A 127 22.95 -17.75 -25.30
CA LEU A 127 24.38 -17.85 -25.62
C LEU A 127 24.94 -19.26 -25.40
N SER A 128 24.49 -19.96 -24.35
CA SER A 128 24.90 -21.35 -24.09
C SER A 128 24.33 -22.35 -25.12
N LYS A 129 23.20 -22.00 -25.73
CA LYS A 129 22.42 -22.87 -26.64
C LYS A 129 22.67 -22.57 -28.12
N ILE A 130 23.65 -21.73 -28.46
CA ILE A 130 23.93 -21.31 -29.85
C ILE A 130 24.12 -22.49 -30.81
N LYS A 131 24.84 -23.55 -30.41
CA LYS A 131 25.07 -24.74 -31.24
C LYS A 131 23.75 -25.49 -31.53
N GLU A 132 22.90 -25.64 -30.52
CA GLU A 132 21.58 -26.27 -30.66
C GLU A 132 20.67 -25.44 -31.58
N ILE A 133 20.68 -24.11 -31.43
CA ILE A 133 19.96 -23.18 -32.31
C ILE A 133 20.44 -23.31 -33.76
N ALA A 134 21.74 -23.46 -34.00
CA ALA A 134 22.29 -23.64 -35.34
C ALA A 134 21.82 -24.95 -36.00
N ILE A 135 21.73 -26.04 -35.22
CA ILE A 135 21.20 -27.33 -35.68
C ILE A 135 19.70 -27.22 -36.00
N LEU A 136 18.91 -26.57 -35.15
CA LEU A 136 17.48 -26.33 -35.43
C LEU A 136 17.29 -25.52 -36.71
N ARG A 137 18.13 -24.49 -36.93
CA ARG A 137 18.10 -23.69 -38.15
C ARG A 137 18.52 -24.47 -39.40
N SER A 138 19.45 -25.42 -39.31
CA SER A 138 19.81 -26.27 -40.46
C SER A 138 18.73 -27.30 -40.79
N MET A 139 17.92 -27.71 -39.80
CA MET A 139 16.72 -28.54 -40.01
C MET A 139 15.52 -27.76 -40.58
N GLY A 140 15.63 -26.44 -40.78
CA GLY A 140 14.60 -25.62 -41.42
C GLY A 140 13.72 -24.79 -40.48
N TYR A 141 13.99 -24.77 -39.17
CA TYR A 141 13.23 -23.92 -38.24
C TYR A 141 13.42 -22.43 -38.52
N ARG A 142 12.33 -21.66 -38.44
CA ARG A 142 12.35 -20.21 -38.65
C ARG A 142 12.81 -19.49 -37.38
N ARG A 143 13.29 -18.26 -37.56
CA ARG A 143 13.71 -17.36 -36.47
C ARG A 143 12.60 -17.11 -35.45
N ILE A 144 11.35 -17.06 -35.92
CA ILE A 144 10.15 -16.87 -35.09
C ILE A 144 9.89 -18.09 -34.21
N ASP A 145 10.08 -19.31 -34.73
CA ASP A 145 9.87 -20.55 -33.98
C ASP A 145 10.86 -20.66 -32.81
N ILE A 146 12.12 -20.28 -33.05
CA ILE A 146 13.16 -20.21 -32.02
C ILE A 146 12.82 -19.15 -30.97
N GLY A 147 12.38 -17.96 -31.41
CA GLY A 147 11.94 -16.89 -30.50
C GLY A 147 10.73 -17.30 -29.65
N ALA A 148 9.80 -18.06 -30.22
CA ALA A 148 8.61 -18.56 -29.52
C ALA A 148 8.98 -19.53 -28.38
N ILE A 149 10.01 -20.36 -28.55
CA ILE A 149 10.50 -21.25 -27.47
C ILE A 149 10.96 -20.43 -26.26
N PHE A 150 11.78 -19.40 -26.48
CA PHE A 150 12.26 -18.54 -25.40
C PHE A 150 11.14 -17.72 -24.77
N LEU A 151 10.16 -17.27 -25.56
CA LEU A 151 9.00 -16.56 -25.05
C LEU A 151 8.13 -17.47 -24.17
N TRP A 152 7.95 -18.73 -24.56
CA TRP A 152 7.26 -19.74 -23.75
C TRP A 152 8.01 -20.08 -22.47
N GLN A 153 9.35 -20.18 -22.52
CA GLN A 153 10.16 -20.35 -21.32
C GLN A 153 9.98 -19.17 -20.35
N GLY A 154 10.03 -17.93 -20.85
CA GLY A 154 9.77 -16.73 -20.05
C GLY A 154 8.37 -16.70 -19.46
N ALA A 155 7.35 -17.05 -20.25
CA ALA A 155 5.95 -17.11 -19.80
C ALA A 155 5.74 -18.16 -18.70
N LEU A 156 6.38 -19.33 -18.82
CA LEU A 156 6.32 -20.41 -17.83
C LEU A 156 7.00 -20.01 -16.52
N VAL A 157 8.16 -19.35 -16.60
CA VAL A 157 8.84 -18.78 -15.42
C VAL A 157 7.98 -17.69 -14.77
N ALA A 158 7.35 -16.81 -15.56
CA ALA A 158 6.49 -15.76 -15.03
C ALA A 158 5.24 -16.32 -14.32
N THR A 159 4.58 -17.33 -14.91
CA THR A 159 3.39 -17.94 -14.31
C THR A 159 3.70 -18.70 -13.03
N LEU A 160 4.71 -19.56 -13.04
CA LEU A 160 5.12 -20.30 -11.84
C LEU A 160 5.65 -19.34 -10.76
N GLY A 161 6.47 -18.36 -11.15
CA GLY A 161 7.02 -17.36 -10.24
C GLY A 161 5.94 -16.48 -9.62
N SER A 162 4.93 -16.05 -10.39
CA SER A 162 3.78 -15.30 -9.88
C SER A 162 2.94 -16.14 -8.93
N LEU A 163 2.67 -17.41 -9.26
CA LEU A 163 1.88 -18.29 -8.40
C LEU A 163 2.57 -18.52 -7.04
N ILE A 164 3.87 -18.87 -7.07
CA ILE A 164 4.68 -19.08 -5.86
C ILE A 164 4.81 -17.76 -5.09
N GLY A 165 5.07 -16.65 -5.80
CA GLY A 165 5.21 -15.32 -5.20
C GLY A 165 3.92 -14.84 -4.51
N CYS A 166 2.76 -15.06 -5.11
CA CYS A 166 1.47 -14.73 -4.51
C CYS A 166 1.21 -15.60 -3.26
N ALA A 167 1.50 -16.90 -3.33
CA ALA A 167 1.36 -17.80 -2.19
C ALA A 167 2.28 -17.39 -1.03
N MET A 168 3.56 -17.15 -1.31
CA MET A 168 4.53 -16.66 -0.32
C MET A 168 4.13 -15.30 0.24
N GLY A 169 3.68 -14.37 -0.60
CA GLY A 169 3.21 -13.05 -0.19
C GLY A 169 2.00 -13.13 0.73
N ALA A 170 1.04 -14.00 0.43
CA ALA A 170 -0.13 -14.24 1.29
C ALA A 170 0.29 -14.83 2.65
N VAL A 171 1.21 -15.79 2.67
CA VAL A 171 1.74 -16.38 3.92
C VAL A 171 2.49 -15.35 4.75
N LEU A 172 3.35 -14.53 4.13
CA LEU A 172 4.07 -13.46 4.82
C LEU A 172 3.10 -12.42 5.40
N THR A 173 2.11 -12.02 4.61
CA THR A 173 1.08 -11.06 5.02
C THR A 173 0.27 -11.60 6.19
N TRP A 174 -0.09 -12.88 6.14
CA TRP A 174 -0.74 -13.57 7.26
C TRP A 174 0.16 -13.61 8.50
N GLY A 175 1.45 -13.92 8.35
CA GLY A 175 2.42 -13.90 9.44
C GLY A 175 2.53 -12.52 10.09
N VAL A 176 2.66 -11.46 9.29
CA VAL A 176 2.73 -10.07 9.77
C VAL A 176 1.44 -9.65 10.48
N SER A 177 0.27 -10.10 9.99
CA SER A 177 -1.02 -9.80 10.64
C SER A 177 -1.14 -10.35 12.05
N LYS A 178 -0.34 -11.37 12.41
CA LYS A 178 -0.31 -11.99 13.74
C LYS A 178 0.70 -11.35 14.70
N ILE A 179 1.56 -10.44 14.23
CA ILE A 179 2.57 -9.80 15.06
C ILE A 179 1.91 -8.67 15.87
N PRO A 180 1.91 -8.75 17.22
CA PRO A 180 1.34 -7.69 18.04
C PRO A 180 2.28 -6.47 18.05
N ILE A 181 1.78 -5.35 17.54
CA ILE A 181 2.51 -4.08 17.55
C ILE A 181 2.01 -3.20 18.70
N HIS A 182 2.85 -3.04 19.73
CA HIS A 182 2.58 -2.08 20.81
C HIS A 182 3.05 -0.67 20.41
N LEU A 183 2.52 -0.12 19.31
CA LEU A 183 2.78 1.28 18.96
C LEU A 183 1.86 2.20 19.79
N ARG A 184 2.29 2.50 21.03
CA ARG A 184 1.68 3.56 21.85
C ARG A 184 1.83 4.91 21.14
N GLY A 185 0.78 5.39 20.48
CA GLY A 185 0.74 6.79 20.01
C GLY A 185 -0.26 7.09 18.90
N LEU A 186 -0.31 6.25 17.85
CA LEU A 186 -1.06 6.58 16.63
C LEU A 186 -2.33 5.74 16.45
N LEU A 187 -2.28 4.44 16.78
CA LEU A 187 -3.41 3.51 16.70
C LEU A 187 -3.23 2.40 17.77
N SER A 188 -4.11 2.26 18.77
CA SER A 188 -4.20 1.01 19.55
C SER A 188 -5.07 0.07 18.75
N THR A 189 -4.48 -0.49 17.70
CA THR A 189 -4.96 -1.74 17.16
C THR A 189 -3.96 -2.78 17.59
N ASP A 190 -4.43 -3.83 18.26
CA ASP A 190 -3.58 -4.90 18.79
C ASP A 190 -2.87 -5.71 17.68
N TYR A 191 -3.23 -5.47 16.41
CA TYR A 191 -2.71 -6.16 15.23
C TYR A 191 -2.57 -5.20 14.04
N PHE A 192 -1.65 -5.52 13.13
CA PHE A 192 -1.51 -4.81 11.86
C PHE A 192 -2.78 -5.04 11.00
N VAL A 193 -3.55 -3.98 10.74
CA VAL A 193 -4.75 -4.07 9.90
C VAL A 193 -4.32 -4.26 8.45
N VAL A 194 -4.32 -5.50 8.00
CA VAL A 194 -4.11 -5.84 6.59
C VAL A 194 -5.45 -5.75 5.86
N ALA A 195 -5.54 -4.85 4.89
CA ALA A 195 -6.61 -4.86 3.91
C ALA A 195 -6.37 -5.99 2.89
N TRP A 196 -7.11 -7.08 3.02
CA TRP A 196 -7.08 -8.21 2.07
C TRP A 196 -7.86 -7.85 0.81
N ASP A 197 -7.29 -6.99 -0.04
CA ASP A 197 -7.88 -6.66 -1.34
C ASP A 197 -7.14 -7.41 -2.45
N TRP A 198 -7.86 -8.33 -3.10
CA TRP A 198 -7.39 -9.17 -4.20
C TRP A 198 -6.83 -8.36 -5.38
N ARG A 199 -7.25 -7.10 -5.53
CA ARG A 199 -6.75 -6.19 -6.57
C ARG A 199 -5.24 -5.99 -6.47
N HIS A 200 -4.67 -5.99 -5.27
CA HIS A 200 -3.22 -5.86 -5.07
C HIS A 200 -2.46 -7.04 -5.68
N TYR A 201 -2.97 -8.26 -5.47
CA TYR A 201 -2.38 -9.48 -6.03
C TYR A 201 -2.50 -9.53 -7.56
N LEU A 202 -3.65 -9.09 -8.09
CA LEU A 202 -3.87 -8.99 -9.53
C LEU A 202 -2.88 -8.01 -10.18
N TRP A 203 -2.76 -6.78 -9.64
CA TRP A 203 -1.85 -5.77 -10.17
C TRP A 203 -0.38 -6.19 -10.06
N ALA A 204 0.02 -6.80 -8.93
CA ALA A 204 1.38 -7.32 -8.78
C ALA A 204 1.70 -8.41 -9.82
N THR A 205 0.76 -9.31 -10.07
CA THR A 205 0.90 -10.37 -11.08
C THR A 205 1.01 -9.81 -12.49
N LEU A 206 0.14 -8.86 -12.85
CA LEU A 206 0.19 -8.21 -14.16
C LEU A 206 1.51 -7.46 -14.38
N LEU A 207 1.96 -6.69 -13.40
CA LEU A 207 3.22 -5.95 -13.49
C LEU A 207 4.42 -6.88 -13.61
N ALA A 208 4.45 -7.98 -12.85
CA ALA A 208 5.50 -8.99 -12.97
C ALA A 208 5.50 -9.62 -14.37
N MET A 209 4.33 -10.01 -14.89
CA MET A 209 4.23 -10.66 -16.20
C MET A 209 4.65 -9.73 -17.35
N ILE A 210 4.27 -8.45 -17.30
CA ILE A 210 4.70 -7.43 -18.25
C ILE A 210 6.23 -7.25 -18.17
N SER A 211 6.79 -7.18 -16.96
CA SER A 211 8.24 -7.02 -16.77
C SER A 211 9.02 -8.20 -17.37
N VAL A 212 8.59 -9.45 -17.11
CA VAL A 212 9.21 -10.64 -17.72
C VAL A 212 9.07 -10.63 -19.24
N PHE A 213 7.91 -10.25 -19.76
CA PHE A 213 7.68 -10.21 -21.20
C PHE A 213 8.64 -9.21 -21.89
N ILE A 214 8.77 -8.00 -21.33
CA ILE A 214 9.70 -6.97 -21.83
C ILE A 214 11.14 -7.47 -21.74
N ALA A 215 11.53 -8.06 -20.60
CA ALA A 215 12.87 -8.60 -20.40
C ALA A 215 13.20 -9.77 -21.34
N SER A 216 12.21 -10.59 -21.71
CA SER A 216 12.39 -11.77 -22.57
C SER A 216 12.41 -11.43 -24.07
N TYR A 217 11.79 -10.32 -24.46
CA TYR A 217 11.65 -9.93 -25.87
C TYR A 217 13.01 -9.65 -26.53
N VAL A 218 13.89 -8.90 -25.86
CA VAL A 218 15.20 -8.50 -26.38
C VAL A 218 16.12 -9.71 -26.66
N PRO A 219 16.34 -10.67 -25.74
CA PRO A 219 17.16 -11.85 -26.01
C PRO A 219 16.51 -12.79 -27.03
N ALA A 220 15.18 -12.93 -27.08
CA ALA A 220 14.50 -13.71 -28.11
C ALA A 220 14.78 -13.15 -29.52
N TRP A 221 14.76 -11.82 -29.66
CA TRP A 221 15.10 -11.14 -30.91
C TRP A 221 16.59 -11.28 -31.28
N ARG A 222 17.49 -11.30 -30.28
CA ARG A 222 18.92 -11.57 -30.51
C ARG A 222 19.18 -13.02 -30.90
N ALA A 223 18.52 -14.00 -30.27
CA ALA A 223 18.64 -15.42 -30.60
C ALA A 223 18.27 -15.71 -32.06
N ALA A 224 17.17 -15.09 -32.51
CA ALA A 224 16.69 -15.11 -33.88
C ALA A 224 17.71 -14.55 -34.89
N GLN A 225 18.65 -13.71 -34.47
CA GLN A 225 19.60 -13.05 -35.36
C GLN A 225 20.92 -13.77 -35.59
N LEU A 226 21.21 -14.81 -34.82
CA LEU A 226 22.48 -15.53 -34.91
C LEU A 226 22.63 -16.24 -36.28
N PRO A 227 23.69 -15.94 -37.06
CA PRO A 227 23.96 -16.60 -38.33
C PRO A 227 24.43 -18.06 -38.11
N PRO A 228 23.94 -19.03 -38.91
CA PRO A 228 24.29 -20.44 -38.76
C PRO A 228 25.74 -20.80 -39.15
N VAL A 229 26.45 -19.91 -39.86
CA VAL A 229 27.71 -20.26 -40.57
C VAL A 229 28.98 -19.86 -39.81
N THR A 230 28.93 -18.95 -38.83
CA THR A 230 30.16 -18.49 -38.15
C THR A 230 30.61 -19.39 -37.00
N THR A 231 29.75 -20.26 -36.48
CA THR A 231 30.02 -21.04 -35.24
C THR A 231 30.65 -22.41 -35.46
N LEU A 232 30.64 -22.95 -36.69
CA LEU A 232 31.30 -24.23 -37.01
C LEU A 232 32.79 -24.07 -37.37
N ARG A 233 33.28 -22.86 -37.66
CA ARG A 233 34.69 -22.60 -37.99
C ARG A 233 35.52 -22.03 -36.83
N GLY A 234 34.93 -21.81 -35.66
CA GLY A 234 35.55 -21.10 -34.53
C GLY A 234 36.16 -21.99 -33.44
N SER A 235 36.74 -23.14 -33.78
CA SER A 235 37.59 -23.93 -32.86
C SER A 235 38.99 -24.08 -33.43
N SER A 236 39.69 -22.96 -33.55
CA SER A 236 41.14 -22.90 -33.72
C SER A 236 41.61 -21.47 -33.41
N VAL A 237 41.70 -21.14 -32.12
CA VAL A 237 42.78 -20.39 -31.43
C VAL A 237 42.54 -20.57 -29.93
#